data_AF-A0A3P8KDH1-F1
#
_entry.id   AF-A0A3P8KDH1-F1
#
_cell.length_a   1.000
_cell.length_b   1.000
_cell.length_c   1.000
_cell.angle_alpha   90.00
_cell.angle_beta   90.00
_cell.angle_gamma   90.00
#
_symmetry.space_group_name_H-M   'P 1'
#
loop_
_entity.id
_entity.type
_entity.pdbx_description
1 polymer ?
#
loop_
_entity_poly.entity_id
_entity_poly.type
_entity_poly.pdbx_seq_one_letter_code
_entity_poly.pdbx_strand_id
1 'polypeptide(L)'
;MPSSRRRVSPCVSFTSRWEGGMVRTSGRWLRDGKALVLDDTAFAGLEYTLPENWKQLWMEPLPAWLQSLTLKKFGASRNLVIDIDPQFPWQVTALDGYGGELQLVKDRRWGVWNGSATLNAAAATFNRVDVRRPSLKLSANASTVNINELSAFTERGILQATAAVSQLPQRQVNLSLNGRGVPLNVCRRGAGPRCRLPVTVTSS
;
A
#
# COMPACT_ATOMS: atom_id res chain seq x y z
N MET A 1 -2.31 -19.46 41.88
CA MET A 1 -2.04 -19.10 40.46
C MET A 1 -3.09 -18.11 40.00
N PRO A 2 -2.80 -16.80 39.84
CA PRO A 2 -3.76 -15.87 39.29
C PRO A 2 -3.72 -15.94 37.75
N SER A 3 -4.86 -16.19 37.11
CA SER A 3 -4.96 -16.17 35.66
C SER A 3 -4.77 -14.74 35.14
N SER A 4 -3.81 -14.55 34.23
CA SER A 4 -3.59 -13.26 33.58
C SER A 4 -4.74 -12.99 32.62
N ARG A 5 -5.75 -12.22 33.07
CA ARG A 5 -6.74 -11.64 32.16
C ARG A 5 -6.02 -10.69 31.20
N ARG A 6 -5.76 -11.13 29.97
CA ARG A 6 -5.28 -10.27 28.86
C ARG A 6 -6.21 -9.07 28.75
N ARG A 7 -5.75 -7.87 29.10
CA ARG A 7 -6.60 -6.66 29.11
C ARG A 7 -6.77 -6.14 27.68
N VAL A 8 -7.81 -6.61 27.01
CA VAL A 8 -8.28 -6.06 25.73
C VAL A 8 -9.08 -4.78 26.01
N SER A 9 -8.78 -3.70 25.28
CA SER A 9 -9.60 -2.48 25.32
C SER A 9 -10.38 -2.43 24.00
N PRO A 10 -11.71 -2.45 24.01
CA PRO A 10 -12.48 -2.33 22.77
C PRO A 10 -12.34 -0.91 22.21
N CYS A 11 -12.18 -0.81 20.90
CA CYS A 11 -12.43 0.41 20.13
C CYS A 11 -13.81 0.21 19.45
N VAL A 12 -14.87 0.55 20.19
CA VAL A 12 -16.25 0.11 19.89
C VAL A 12 -16.68 0.55 18.49
N SER A 13 -16.49 1.81 18.16
CA SER A 13 -16.47 2.32 16.79
C SER A 13 -15.99 3.77 16.82
N PHE A 14 -15.24 4.17 15.81
CA PHE A 14 -14.90 5.55 15.52
C PHE A 14 -15.44 5.89 14.14
N THR A 15 -16.20 6.98 14.04
CA THR A 15 -16.68 7.49 12.75
C THR A 15 -16.45 8.99 12.71
N SER A 16 -15.81 9.46 11.65
CA SER A 16 -15.68 10.87 11.32
C SER A 16 -16.24 11.10 9.92
N ARG A 17 -16.94 12.22 9.73
CA ARG A 17 -17.50 12.66 8.45
C ARG A 17 -17.18 14.14 8.26
N TRP A 18 -16.86 14.51 7.04
CA TRP A 18 -16.65 15.89 6.62
C TRP A 18 -17.26 16.10 5.24
N GLU A 19 -17.15 17.30 4.69
CA GLU A 19 -17.65 17.60 3.35
C GLU A 19 -16.94 16.71 2.31
N GLY A 20 -17.71 15.81 1.69
CA GLY A 20 -17.20 14.92 0.65
C GLY A 20 -16.55 13.62 1.14
N GLY A 21 -16.39 13.38 2.44
CA GLY A 21 -15.66 12.19 2.93
C GLY A 21 -16.06 11.62 4.29
N MET A 22 -15.56 10.42 4.57
CA MET A 22 -15.84 9.63 5.76
C MET A 22 -14.68 8.70 6.11
N VAL A 23 -14.39 8.57 7.41
CA VAL A 23 -13.61 7.48 7.98
C VAL A 23 -14.48 6.75 8.98
N ARG A 24 -14.55 5.42 8.87
CA ARG A 24 -15.17 4.55 9.85
C ARG A 24 -14.19 3.45 10.21
N THR A 25 -14.02 3.21 11.50
CA THR A 25 -13.29 2.05 11.97
C THR A 25 -13.91 1.46 13.21
N SER A 26 -13.80 0.15 13.37
CA SER A 26 -14.07 -0.56 14.62
C SER A 26 -12.92 -1.51 14.89
N GLY A 27 -12.68 -1.82 16.16
CA GLY A 27 -11.58 -2.71 16.49
C GLY A 27 -11.31 -2.85 17.96
N ARG A 28 -10.07 -3.18 18.27
CA ARG A 28 -9.61 -3.43 19.63
C ARG A 28 -8.12 -3.16 19.78
N TRP A 29 -7.78 -2.62 20.93
CA TRP A 29 -6.43 -2.42 21.39
C TRP A 29 -6.02 -3.57 22.32
N LEU A 30 -5.01 -4.33 21.91
CA LEU A 30 -4.41 -5.39 22.72
C LEU A 30 -3.23 -4.79 23.49
N ARG A 31 -3.44 -4.42 24.76
CA ARG A 31 -2.44 -3.69 25.56
C ARG A 31 -1.12 -4.44 25.69
N ASP A 32 -1.18 -5.72 26.04
CA ASP A 32 0.00 -6.54 26.32
C ASP A 32 0.92 -6.65 25.10
N GLY A 33 0.33 -6.71 23.90
CA GLY A 33 1.04 -6.78 22.62
C GLY A 33 1.23 -5.43 21.93
N LYS A 34 0.71 -4.33 22.51
CA LYS A 34 0.68 -2.99 21.88
C LYS A 34 0.19 -3.04 20.43
N ALA A 35 -0.86 -3.84 20.20
CA ALA A 35 -1.35 -4.17 18.89
C ALA A 35 -2.75 -3.58 18.67
N LEU A 36 -2.92 -2.87 17.56
CA LEU A 36 -4.22 -2.38 17.10
C LEU A 36 -4.77 -3.35 16.06
N VAL A 37 -5.91 -3.96 16.36
CA VAL A 37 -6.64 -4.82 15.42
C VAL A 37 -7.93 -4.11 15.05
N LEU A 38 -8.05 -3.69 13.80
CA LEU A 38 -9.26 -3.06 13.27
C LEU A 38 -10.08 -4.11 12.54
N ASP A 39 -11.29 -4.37 13.04
CA ASP A 39 -12.19 -5.39 12.52
C ASP A 39 -12.84 -4.94 11.19
N ASP A 40 -13.24 -3.67 11.10
CA ASP A 40 -13.71 -3.02 9.86
C ASP A 40 -13.07 -1.65 9.77
N THR A 41 -12.49 -1.31 8.63
CA THR A 41 -11.95 0.02 8.35
C THR A 41 -12.37 0.46 6.96
N ALA A 42 -13.04 1.60 6.87
CA ALA A 42 -13.51 2.19 5.65
C ALA A 42 -13.06 3.65 5.54
N PHE A 43 -12.47 4.00 4.41
CA PHE A 43 -12.16 5.37 4.01
C PHE A 43 -12.98 5.70 2.76
N ALA A 44 -13.61 6.87 2.72
CA ALA A 44 -14.29 7.35 1.53
C ALA A 44 -14.02 8.84 1.35
N GLY A 45 -13.71 9.27 0.13
CA GLY A 45 -13.51 10.69 -0.17
C GLY A 45 -12.38 11.34 0.64
N LEU A 46 -11.36 10.57 1.00
CA LEU A 46 -10.15 11.12 1.62
C LEU A 46 -9.33 11.85 0.56
N GLU A 47 -9.02 13.12 0.81
CA GLU A 47 -8.02 13.87 0.06
C GLU A 47 -6.79 14.02 0.94
N TYR A 48 -5.67 13.44 0.51
CA TYR A 48 -4.44 13.42 1.29
C TYR A 48 -3.24 13.82 0.44
N THR A 49 -2.67 14.96 0.80
CA THR A 49 -1.36 15.38 0.30
C THR A 49 -0.31 14.88 1.27
N LEU A 50 0.60 14.04 0.79
CA LEU A 50 1.69 13.50 1.58
C LEU A 50 2.62 14.62 2.03
N PRO A 51 3.10 14.61 3.28
CA PRO A 51 4.10 15.58 3.73
C PRO A 51 5.40 15.36 2.97
N GLU A 52 6.21 16.42 2.80
CA GLU A 52 7.48 16.35 2.05
C GLU A 52 8.42 15.23 2.53
N ASN A 53 8.42 14.96 3.84
CA ASN A 53 9.27 13.94 4.47
C ASN A 53 8.60 12.56 4.60
N TRP A 54 7.48 12.29 3.90
CA TRP A 54 6.74 11.03 4.06
C TRP A 54 7.60 9.78 3.84
N LYS A 55 8.57 9.83 2.92
CA LYS A 55 9.49 8.72 2.64
C LYS A 55 10.36 8.39 3.85
N GLN A 56 10.81 9.41 4.57
CA GLN A 56 11.55 9.24 5.82
C GLN A 56 10.62 8.67 6.90
N LEU A 57 9.45 9.26 7.09
CA LEU A 57 8.45 8.79 8.07
C LEU A 57 8.03 7.32 7.84
N TRP A 58 8.01 6.87 6.58
CA TRP A 58 7.72 5.49 6.22
C TRP A 58 8.82 4.50 6.66
N MET A 59 10.09 4.95 6.63
CA MET A 59 11.24 4.14 7.06
C MET A 59 11.48 4.19 8.56
N GLU A 60 11.02 5.23 9.24
CA GLU A 60 11.17 5.39 10.67
C GLU A 60 10.34 4.36 11.45
N PRO A 61 10.89 3.80 12.54
CA PRO A 61 10.12 2.91 13.39
C PRO A 61 8.99 3.70 14.04
N LEU A 62 7.78 3.14 14.02
CA LEU A 62 6.63 3.70 14.72
C LEU A 62 6.94 3.85 16.23
N PRO A 63 6.25 4.78 16.91
CA PRO A 63 6.41 4.97 18.34
C PRO A 63 6.29 3.67 19.13
N ALA A 64 7.02 3.57 20.24
CA ALA A 64 7.08 2.37 21.08
C ALA A 64 5.72 1.96 21.69
N TRP A 65 4.68 2.79 21.56
CA TRP A 65 3.32 2.46 21.95
C TRP A 65 2.59 1.59 20.92
N LEU A 66 2.99 1.54 19.64
CA LEU A 66 2.35 0.77 18.56
C LEU A 66 3.30 -0.26 17.95
N GLN A 67 3.17 -1.53 18.35
CA GLN A 67 3.97 -2.63 17.84
C GLN A 67 3.43 -3.22 16.53
N SER A 68 2.11 -3.30 16.40
CA SER A 68 1.47 -3.83 15.19
C SER A 68 0.10 -3.23 14.91
N LEU A 69 -0.26 -3.26 13.62
CA LEU A 69 -1.55 -2.82 13.10
C LEU A 69 -2.03 -3.87 12.11
N THR A 70 -3.21 -4.43 12.35
CA THR A 70 -3.88 -5.38 11.46
C THR A 70 -5.26 -4.86 11.10
N LEU A 71 -5.58 -4.80 9.80
CA LEU A 71 -6.92 -4.56 9.29
C LEU A 71 -7.53 -5.89 8.86
N LYS A 72 -8.54 -6.38 9.56
CA LYS A 72 -9.24 -7.61 9.16
C LYS A 72 -10.05 -7.41 7.89
N LYS A 73 -10.71 -6.25 7.79
CA LYS A 73 -11.43 -5.81 6.59
C LYS A 73 -11.12 -4.35 6.31
N PHE A 74 -10.66 -4.09 5.10
CA PHE A 74 -10.34 -2.77 4.59
C PHE A 74 -11.23 -2.43 3.41
N GLY A 75 -11.72 -1.20 3.38
CA GLY A 75 -12.39 -0.58 2.24
C GLY A 75 -11.89 0.84 2.06
N ALA A 76 -11.66 1.22 0.81
CA ALA A 76 -11.34 2.57 0.39
C ALA A 76 -12.23 2.92 -0.80
N SER A 77 -12.80 4.12 -0.84
CA SER A 77 -13.52 4.56 -2.02
C SER A 77 -13.26 6.02 -2.38
N ARG A 78 -13.05 6.27 -3.67
CA ARG A 78 -12.96 7.62 -4.25
C ARG A 78 -11.98 8.54 -3.52
N ASN A 79 -10.81 8.03 -3.14
CA ASN A 79 -9.80 8.83 -2.45
C ASN A 79 -8.88 9.54 -3.46
N LEU A 80 -8.27 10.64 -3.05
CA LEU A 80 -7.25 11.38 -3.77
C LEU A 80 -5.97 11.35 -2.93
N VAL A 81 -4.88 10.84 -3.49
CA VAL A 81 -3.57 10.83 -2.83
C VAL A 81 -2.57 11.53 -3.71
N ILE A 82 -1.83 12.48 -3.15
CA ILE A 82 -0.88 13.33 -3.86
C ILE A 82 0.47 13.26 -3.16
N ASP A 83 1.53 13.01 -3.94
CA ASP A 83 2.91 13.25 -3.55
C ASP A 83 3.42 14.48 -4.30
N ILE A 84 3.93 15.42 -3.52
CA ILE A 84 4.41 16.72 -3.98
C ILE A 84 5.93 16.77 -4.15
N ASP A 85 6.64 15.64 -3.99
CA ASP A 85 8.09 15.59 -4.23
C ASP A 85 8.41 16.14 -5.63
N PRO A 86 9.16 17.26 -5.73
CA PRO A 86 9.43 17.91 -7.01
C PRO A 86 10.28 17.05 -7.96
N GLN A 87 11.03 16.07 -7.44
CA GLN A 87 11.85 15.17 -8.24
C GLN A 87 11.01 14.10 -8.95
N PHE A 88 9.89 13.71 -8.35
CA PHE A 88 8.98 12.70 -8.88
C PHE A 88 7.56 12.88 -8.32
N PRO A 89 6.83 13.90 -8.77
CA PRO A 89 5.49 14.15 -8.26
C PRO A 89 4.54 13.08 -8.79
N TRP A 90 3.58 12.65 -7.98
CA TRP A 90 2.53 11.77 -8.45
C TRP A 90 1.20 12.03 -7.78
N GLN A 91 0.13 11.65 -8.46
CA GLN A 91 -1.23 11.75 -7.97
C GLN A 91 -2.01 10.51 -8.37
N VAL A 92 -2.87 10.02 -7.47
CA VAL A 92 -3.84 8.97 -7.77
C VAL A 92 -5.23 9.49 -7.42
N THR A 93 -6.11 9.53 -8.42
CA THR A 93 -7.45 10.11 -8.33
C THR A 93 -8.52 9.03 -8.33
N ALA A 94 -9.50 9.18 -7.45
CA ALA A 94 -10.58 8.22 -7.23
C ALA A 94 -10.04 6.81 -6.95
N LEU A 95 -9.11 6.73 -6.00
CA LEU A 95 -8.55 5.49 -5.47
C LEU A 95 -9.60 4.75 -4.65
N ASP A 96 -10.04 3.63 -5.18
CA ASP A 96 -10.86 2.62 -4.52
C ASP A 96 -9.98 1.43 -4.11
N GLY A 97 -10.41 0.70 -3.08
CA GLY A 97 -9.69 -0.48 -2.64
C GLY A 97 -10.47 -1.34 -1.67
N TYR A 98 -10.10 -2.61 -1.61
CA TYR A 98 -10.60 -3.52 -0.60
C TYR A 98 -9.55 -4.57 -0.27
N GLY A 99 -9.62 -5.11 0.93
CA GLY A 99 -8.65 -6.11 1.37
C GLY A 99 -9.02 -6.73 2.70
N GLY A 100 -8.26 -7.74 3.09
CA GLY A 100 -8.49 -8.49 4.31
C GLY A 100 -7.23 -9.04 4.94
N GLU A 101 -7.25 -9.16 6.26
CA GLU A 101 -6.15 -9.65 7.10
C GLU A 101 -4.81 -8.94 6.84
N LEU A 102 -4.88 -7.65 6.52
CA LEU A 102 -3.73 -6.81 6.17
C LEU A 102 -2.96 -6.41 7.43
N GLN A 103 -1.77 -6.99 7.62
CA GLN A 103 -0.85 -6.54 8.66
C GLN A 103 0.04 -5.41 8.11
N LEU A 104 -0.32 -4.17 8.42
CA LEU A 104 0.35 -2.97 7.90
C LEU A 104 1.55 -2.53 8.75
N VAL A 105 1.55 -2.89 10.02
CA VAL A 105 2.68 -2.64 10.93
C VAL A 105 3.06 -3.94 11.63
N LYS A 106 4.35 -4.25 11.64
CA LYS A 106 4.95 -5.37 12.39
C LYS A 106 6.29 -4.92 12.95
N ASP A 107 6.52 -5.18 14.23
CA ASP A 107 7.73 -4.76 14.95
C ASP A 107 8.01 -3.26 14.78
N ARG A 108 6.95 -2.44 14.83
CA ARG A 108 6.98 -0.99 14.60
C ARG A 108 7.45 -0.57 13.21
N ARG A 109 7.40 -1.44 12.20
CA ARG A 109 7.75 -1.10 10.82
C ARG A 109 6.55 -1.19 9.90
N TRP A 110 6.38 -0.15 9.09
CA TRP A 110 5.44 -0.15 7.98
C TRP A 110 5.78 -1.24 6.97
N GLY A 111 4.76 -1.85 6.38
CA GLY A 111 4.89 -2.85 5.33
C GLY A 111 3.54 -3.47 5.00
N VAL A 112 3.55 -4.48 4.13
CA VAL A 112 2.40 -5.38 3.96
C VAL A 112 2.89 -6.77 4.33
N TRP A 113 2.80 -7.08 5.62
CA TRP A 113 3.42 -8.28 6.21
C TRP A 113 2.56 -9.54 6.04
N ASN A 114 1.24 -9.36 5.88
CA ASN A 114 0.27 -10.43 5.69
C ASN A 114 -0.98 -9.88 5.00
N GLY A 115 -1.80 -10.77 4.43
CA GLY A 115 -3.14 -10.46 3.92
C GLY A 115 -3.18 -10.20 2.43
N SER A 116 -4.27 -9.64 1.94
CA SER A 116 -4.40 -9.28 0.53
C SER A 116 -5.16 -7.97 0.34
N ALA A 117 -4.85 -7.29 -0.76
CA ALA A 117 -5.52 -6.06 -1.14
C ALA A 117 -5.67 -5.97 -2.65
N THR A 118 -6.76 -5.35 -3.08
CA THR A 118 -6.97 -4.87 -4.44
C THR A 118 -7.17 -3.37 -4.38
N LEU A 119 -6.41 -2.61 -5.14
CA LEU A 119 -6.53 -1.17 -5.30
C LEU A 119 -6.81 -0.86 -6.76
N ASN A 120 -7.75 0.02 -7.03
CA ASN A 120 -8.06 0.52 -8.37
C ASN A 120 -8.18 2.04 -8.31
N ALA A 121 -7.83 2.74 -9.38
CA ALA A 121 -8.14 4.16 -9.47
C ALA A 121 -8.74 4.51 -10.84
N ALA A 122 -9.42 5.65 -10.93
CA ALA A 122 -9.88 6.15 -12.23
C ALA A 122 -8.70 6.62 -13.09
N ALA A 123 -7.77 7.35 -12.46
CA ALA A 123 -6.60 7.92 -13.10
C ALA A 123 -5.44 8.05 -12.10
N ALA A 124 -4.23 8.10 -12.64
CA ALA A 124 -3.06 8.54 -11.91
C ALA A 124 -2.13 9.30 -12.84
N THR A 125 -1.33 10.19 -12.28
CA THR A 125 -0.27 10.90 -13.00
C THR A 125 1.03 10.61 -12.26
N PHE A 126 2.02 10.07 -12.95
CA PHE A 126 3.34 9.79 -12.41
C PHE A 126 4.36 10.61 -13.17
N ASN A 127 4.97 11.60 -12.52
CA ASN A 127 5.98 12.48 -13.11
C ASN A 127 5.54 13.05 -14.48
N ARG A 128 4.33 13.64 -14.52
CA ARG A 128 3.67 14.19 -15.72
C ARG A 128 3.25 13.17 -16.79
N VAL A 129 3.31 11.88 -16.49
CA VAL A 129 2.78 10.83 -17.36
C VAL A 129 1.44 10.38 -16.82
N ASP A 130 0.39 10.64 -17.60
CA ASP A 130 -0.95 10.22 -17.26
C ASP A 130 -1.15 8.74 -17.57
N VAL A 131 -1.76 8.04 -16.61
CA VAL A 131 -2.21 6.67 -16.74
C VAL A 131 -3.66 6.56 -16.28
N ARG A 132 -4.40 5.70 -16.96
CA ARG A 132 -5.82 5.48 -16.75
C ARG A 132 -6.05 4.08 -16.19
N ARG A 133 -7.06 3.97 -15.33
CA ARG A 133 -7.49 2.71 -14.72
C ARG A 133 -6.32 1.89 -14.13
N PRO A 134 -5.43 2.50 -13.32
CA PRO A 134 -4.42 1.71 -12.64
C PRO A 134 -5.10 0.70 -11.70
N SER A 135 -4.58 -0.53 -11.68
CA SER A 135 -5.03 -1.65 -10.85
C SER A 135 -3.82 -2.29 -10.19
N LEU A 136 -3.91 -2.59 -8.91
CA LEU A 136 -2.93 -3.33 -8.13
C LEU A 136 -3.64 -4.42 -7.34
N LYS A 137 -3.24 -5.68 -7.52
CA LYS A 137 -3.61 -6.80 -6.65
C LYS A 137 -2.37 -7.34 -6.00
N LEU A 138 -2.40 -7.41 -4.68
CA LEU A 138 -1.30 -7.94 -3.89
C LEU A 138 -1.78 -8.96 -2.86
N SER A 139 -0.88 -9.86 -2.50
CA SER A 139 -1.02 -10.79 -1.39
C SER A 139 0.31 -10.91 -0.66
N ALA A 140 0.26 -11.06 0.66
CA ALA A 140 1.43 -11.19 1.50
C ALA A 140 1.24 -12.30 2.54
N ASN A 141 2.35 -12.91 2.90
CA ASN A 141 2.48 -13.85 4.01
C ASN A 141 3.84 -13.63 4.69
N ALA A 142 4.17 -14.46 5.67
CA ALA A 142 5.43 -14.32 6.44
C ALA A 142 6.72 -14.37 5.60
N SER A 143 6.67 -14.92 4.38
CA SER A 143 7.84 -15.16 3.54
C SER A 143 7.90 -14.24 2.33
N THR A 144 6.76 -13.86 1.74
CA THR A 144 6.72 -13.11 0.49
C THR A 144 5.57 -12.11 0.43
N VAL A 145 5.80 -11.01 -0.29
CA VAL A 145 4.77 -10.12 -0.84
C VAL A 145 4.72 -10.36 -2.34
N ASN A 146 3.57 -10.76 -2.86
CA ASN A 146 3.35 -10.95 -4.29
C ASN A 146 2.46 -9.81 -4.80
N ILE A 147 2.93 -9.14 -5.84
CA ILE A 147 2.13 -8.29 -6.71
C ILE A 147 1.62 -9.20 -7.82
N ASN A 148 0.39 -9.69 -7.63
CA ASN A 148 -0.28 -10.61 -8.54
C ASN A 148 -0.72 -9.92 -9.84
N GLU A 149 -1.03 -8.63 -9.75
CA GLU A 149 -1.39 -7.80 -10.88
C GLU A 149 -0.95 -6.36 -10.56
N LEU A 150 -0.23 -5.73 -11.47
CA LEU A 150 -0.11 -4.28 -11.55
C LEU A 150 -0.37 -3.91 -13.00
N SER A 151 -1.38 -3.10 -13.28
CA SER A 151 -1.69 -2.70 -14.65
C SER A 151 -2.16 -1.27 -14.74
N ALA A 152 -1.95 -0.64 -15.89
CA ALA A 152 -2.50 0.67 -16.19
C ALA A 152 -2.50 0.92 -17.71
N PHE A 153 -3.42 1.76 -18.17
CA PHE A 153 -3.47 2.21 -19.56
C PHE A 153 -2.75 3.53 -19.70
N THR A 154 -1.74 3.59 -20.55
CA THR A 154 -1.14 4.83 -21.03
C THR A 154 -1.88 5.30 -22.29
N GLU A 155 -1.60 6.50 -22.78
CA GLU A 155 -2.15 6.98 -24.08
C GLU A 155 -1.87 6.02 -25.24
N ARG A 156 -0.75 5.29 -25.19
CA ARG A 156 -0.23 4.53 -26.34
C ARG A 156 -0.39 3.01 -26.19
N GLY A 157 -0.84 2.54 -25.03
CA GLY A 157 -0.97 1.11 -24.77
C GLY A 157 -1.07 0.75 -23.30
N ILE A 158 -0.93 -0.53 -23.00
CA ILE A 158 -1.10 -1.08 -21.65
C ILE A 158 0.25 -1.43 -21.02
N LEU A 159 0.41 -1.05 -19.75
CA LEU A 159 1.47 -1.51 -18.87
C LEU A 159 0.93 -2.61 -17.97
N GLN A 160 1.70 -3.67 -17.81
CA GLN A 160 1.40 -4.78 -16.91
C GLN A 160 2.68 -5.23 -16.19
N ALA A 161 2.60 -5.51 -14.91
CA ALA A 161 3.70 -6.04 -14.14
C ALA A 161 3.21 -7.03 -13.09
N THR A 162 4.10 -7.92 -12.70
CA THR A 162 3.98 -8.75 -11.50
C THR A 162 5.30 -8.69 -10.76
N ALA A 163 5.26 -8.90 -9.44
CA ALA A 163 6.48 -8.93 -8.64
C ALA A 163 6.34 -9.89 -7.46
N ALA A 164 7.45 -10.38 -6.96
CA ALA A 164 7.54 -11.09 -5.69
C ALA A 164 8.70 -10.52 -4.90
N VAL A 165 8.43 -10.05 -3.68
CA VAL A 165 9.42 -9.51 -2.76
C VAL A 165 9.50 -10.45 -1.56
N SER A 166 10.67 -11.02 -1.33
CA SER A 166 10.93 -11.83 -0.14
C SER A 166 10.94 -10.95 1.11
N GLN A 167 10.27 -11.43 2.16
CA GLN A 167 10.29 -10.83 3.49
C GLN A 167 11.39 -11.44 4.39
N LEU A 168 12.10 -12.44 3.89
CA LEU A 168 13.26 -13.02 4.57
C LEU A 168 14.45 -12.03 4.55
N PRO A 169 15.47 -12.21 5.40
CA PRO A 169 16.56 -11.23 5.57
C PRO A 169 17.27 -10.82 4.28
N GLN A 170 17.38 -11.71 3.30
CA GLN A 170 18.00 -11.43 1.99
C GLN A 170 17.14 -10.50 1.10
N ARG A 171 15.83 -10.37 1.36
CA ARG A 171 14.88 -9.50 0.65
C ARG A 171 14.99 -9.52 -0.87
N GLN A 172 15.13 -10.71 -1.44
CA GLN A 172 15.17 -10.90 -2.90
C GLN A 172 13.91 -10.32 -3.57
N VAL A 173 14.09 -9.66 -4.72
CA VAL A 173 13.00 -9.05 -5.49
C VAL A 173 13.00 -9.63 -6.91
N ASN A 174 11.90 -10.26 -7.28
CA ASN A 174 11.62 -10.70 -8.64
C ASN A 174 10.59 -9.76 -9.25
N LEU A 175 10.89 -9.20 -10.43
CA LEU A 175 10.01 -8.27 -11.15
C LEU A 175 9.85 -8.74 -12.59
N SER A 176 8.61 -8.85 -13.04
CA SER A 176 8.25 -9.04 -14.44
C SER A 176 7.46 -7.83 -14.91
N LEU A 177 7.92 -7.21 -15.99
CA LEU A 177 7.29 -6.03 -16.59
C LEU A 177 7.03 -6.29 -18.07
N ASN A 178 5.80 -6.07 -18.50
CA ASN A 178 5.37 -6.18 -19.88
C ASN A 178 4.66 -4.90 -20.31
N GLY A 179 5.10 -4.31 -21.41
CA GLY A 179 4.44 -3.16 -22.04
C GLY A 179 4.04 -3.51 -23.45
N ARG A 180 2.76 -3.34 -23.79
CA ARG A 180 2.27 -3.47 -25.17
C ARG A 180 1.86 -2.09 -25.68
N GLY A 181 2.52 -1.61 -26.73
CA GLY A 181 2.28 -0.27 -27.32
C GLY A 181 2.92 0.89 -26.54
N VAL A 182 3.72 0.62 -25.51
CA VAL A 182 4.29 1.66 -24.65
C VAL A 182 5.69 2.08 -25.13
N PRO A 183 5.96 3.36 -25.39
CA PRO A 183 7.30 3.83 -25.75
C PRO A 183 8.28 3.58 -24.59
N LEU A 184 9.49 3.11 -24.90
CA LEU A 184 10.59 2.83 -23.94
C LEU A 184 10.93 4.02 -23.01
N ASN A 185 10.52 5.23 -23.39
CA ASN A 185 10.71 6.49 -22.70
C ASN A 185 9.84 6.61 -21.42
N VAL A 186 8.69 5.92 -21.35
CA VAL A 186 7.83 5.88 -20.15
C VAL A 186 8.52 5.06 -19.04
N CYS A 187 9.17 3.96 -19.42
CA CYS A 187 9.98 3.13 -18.54
C CYS A 187 11.23 3.85 -17.99
N ARG A 188 11.80 4.82 -18.72
CA ARG A 188 12.94 5.65 -18.25
C ARG A 188 12.54 6.76 -17.28
N ARG A 189 11.29 7.21 -17.28
CA ARG A 189 10.82 8.33 -16.45
C ARG A 189 10.08 7.91 -15.19
N GLY A 190 9.70 6.63 -15.05
CA GLY A 190 8.85 6.10 -13.98
C GLY A 190 9.55 5.33 -12.86
N ALA A 191 10.85 5.02 -12.98
CA ALA A 191 11.61 4.35 -11.93
C ALA A 191 13.10 4.66 -12.06
N GLY A 192 13.70 5.26 -11.03
CA GLY A 192 15.16 5.20 -10.88
C GLY A 192 15.60 3.79 -10.47
N PRO A 193 16.89 3.45 -10.57
CA PRO A 193 17.78 3.62 -11.71
C PRO A 193 17.70 2.41 -12.68
N ARG A 194 17.73 2.71 -13.99
CA ARG A 194 18.05 1.81 -15.13
C ARG A 194 17.00 0.75 -15.49
N CYS A 195 15.99 1.19 -16.24
CA CYS A 195 15.25 0.30 -17.14
C CYS A 195 16.17 -0.23 -18.26
N ARG A 196 16.59 -1.49 -18.15
CA ARG A 196 17.00 -2.35 -19.26
C ARG A 196 16.12 -3.61 -19.21
N LEU A 197 15.43 -3.92 -20.31
CA LEU A 197 14.89 -5.26 -20.54
C LEU A 197 15.85 -5.97 -21.50
N PRO A 198 16.12 -7.29 -21.37
CA PRO A 198 15.67 -8.23 -20.34
C PRO A 198 16.75 -8.41 -19.27
N VAL A 199 16.37 -8.48 -17.99
CA VAL A 199 17.25 -9.08 -16.98
C VAL A 199 16.44 -10.08 -16.20
N THR A 200 16.68 -11.37 -16.47
CA THR A 200 16.56 -12.38 -15.42
C THR A 200 17.57 -11.98 -14.35
N VAL A 201 17.15 -11.24 -13.33
CA VAL A 201 17.98 -11.08 -12.13
C VAL A 201 17.74 -12.33 -11.30
N THR A 202 18.36 -13.44 -11.67
CA THR A 202 18.68 -14.50 -10.71
C THR A 202 19.82 -13.96 -9.86
N SER A 203 19.51 -13.36 -8.71
CA SER A 203 20.52 -13.28 -7.65
C SER A 203 20.57 -14.67 -7.01
N SER A 204 21.51 -15.49 -7.46
CA SER A 204 21.99 -16.66 -6.71
C SER A 204 22.62 -16.22 -5.40
#